data_AF-A0A847AFR1-F1
#
_entry.id   AF-A0A847AFR1-F1
#
_cell.length_a   1.000
_cell.length_b   1.000
_cell.length_c   1.000
_cell.angle_alpha   90.00
_cell.angle_beta   90.00
_cell.angle_gamma   90.00
#
_symmetry.space_group_name_H-M   'P 1'
#
loop_
_entity.id
_entity.type
_entity.pdbx_description
1 polymer ?
#
loop_
_entity_poly.entity_id
_entity_poly.type
_entity_poly.pdbx_seq_one_letter_code
_entity_poly.pdbx_strand_id
1 'polypeptide(L)'
;MTYLTQKTMEAEALVAEARTDQAREAAQRIFEAFRESNPGTDRQLQMIEASIASTFAAFQHAVQTSNQEIIDLLEDRLLTLIKNRNRLFETEE
;
A
#
# COMPACT_ATOMS: atom_id res chain seq x y z
N MET A 1 0.31 -6.82 -16.46
CA MET A 1 0.85 -6.15 -15.25
C MET A 1 0.05 -6.67 -14.07
N THR A 2 0.71 -7.19 -13.03
CA THR A 2 0.00 -7.75 -11.85
C THR A 2 -0.48 -6.64 -10.93
N TYR A 3 -1.43 -6.94 -10.04
CA TYR A 3 -1.93 -5.99 -9.04
C TYR A 3 -0.79 -5.38 -8.21
N LEU A 4 0.12 -6.23 -7.70
CA LEU A 4 1.26 -5.77 -6.91
C LEU A 4 2.22 -4.91 -7.72
N THR A 5 2.54 -5.29 -8.97
CA THR A 5 3.40 -4.43 -9.82
C THR A 5 2.79 -3.06 -10.04
N GLN A 6 1.46 -2.97 -10.22
CA GLN A 6 0.77 -1.69 -10.33
C GLN A 6 0.89 -0.87 -9.04
N LYS A 7 0.57 -1.48 -7.89
CA LYS A 7 0.63 -0.79 -6.59
C LYS A 7 2.03 -0.36 -6.19
N THR A 8 3.05 -1.16 -6.51
CA THR A 8 4.45 -0.79 -6.29
C THR A 8 4.83 0.45 -7.09
N MET A 9 4.45 0.54 -8.38
CA MET A 9 4.73 1.74 -9.19
C MET A 9 3.96 2.97 -8.71
N GLU A 10 2.69 2.80 -8.31
CA GLU A 10 1.91 3.91 -7.76
C GLU A 10 2.49 4.41 -6.44
N ALA A 11 2.99 3.52 -5.57
CA ALA A 11 3.63 3.89 -4.31
C ALA A 11 4.97 4.58 -4.54
N GLU A 12 5.78 4.09 -5.48
CA GLU A 12 7.04 4.73 -5.88
C GLU A 12 6.83 6.17 -6.38
N ALA A 13 5.81 6.37 -7.23
CA ALA A 13 5.44 7.71 -7.69
C ALA A 13 5.05 8.61 -6.51
N LEU A 14 4.27 8.08 -5.56
CA LEU A 14 3.82 8.84 -4.39
C LEU A 14 4.98 9.27 -3.48
N VAL A 15 6.03 8.46 -3.35
CA VAL A 15 7.27 8.83 -2.63
C VAL A 15 7.90 10.09 -3.26
N ALA A 16 7.93 10.16 -4.59
CA ALA A 16 8.46 11.32 -5.31
C ALA A 16 7.56 12.57 -5.19
N GLU A 17 6.24 12.37 -5.08
CA GLU A 17 5.25 13.45 -4.97
C GLU A 17 5.08 14.01 -3.54
N ALA A 18 5.51 13.25 -2.52
CA ALA A 18 5.39 13.65 -1.13
C ALA A 18 6.16 14.94 -0.81
N ARG A 19 5.42 15.91 -0.23
CA ARG A 19 5.92 17.28 0.03
C ARG A 19 6.64 17.42 1.36
N THR A 20 6.39 16.52 2.30
CA THR A 20 7.01 16.50 3.63
C THR A 20 7.85 15.24 3.77
N ASP A 21 8.92 15.30 4.56
CA ASP A 21 9.76 14.14 4.81
C ASP A 21 8.97 13.02 5.50
N GLN A 22 8.08 13.36 6.43
CA GLN A 22 7.20 12.39 7.09
C GLN A 22 6.28 11.66 6.11
N ALA A 23 5.64 12.38 5.18
CA ALA A 23 4.80 11.75 4.16
C ALA A 23 5.63 10.88 3.19
N ARG A 24 6.87 11.30 2.90
CA ARG A 24 7.80 10.53 2.07
C ARG A 24 8.21 9.24 2.77
N GLU A 25 8.54 9.30 4.06
CA GLU A 25 8.88 8.13 4.87
C GLU A 25 7.70 7.13 4.95
N ALA A 26 6.49 7.63 5.16
CA ALA A 26 5.28 6.80 5.16
C ALA A 26 5.07 6.12 3.79
N ALA A 27 5.13 6.89 2.69
CA ALA A 27 5.00 6.36 1.34
C ALA A 27 6.11 5.34 1.00
N GLN A 28 7.33 5.56 1.50
CA GLN A 28 8.47 4.67 1.30
C GLN A 28 8.22 3.30 1.94
N ARG A 29 7.69 3.28 3.17
CA ARG A 29 7.35 2.02 3.86
C ARG A 29 6.26 1.24 3.12
N ILE A 30 5.25 1.92 2.60
CA ILE A 30 4.20 1.29 1.79
C ILE A 30 4.78 0.72 0.49
N PHE A 31 5.67 1.47 -0.19
CA PHE A 31 6.37 0.99 -1.38
C PHE A 31 7.17 -0.28 -1.09
N GLU A 32 7.95 -0.29 -0.01
CA GLU A 32 8.73 -1.46 0.39
C GLU A 32 7.83 -2.67 0.69
N ALA A 33 6.74 -2.46 1.42
CA ALA A 33 5.78 -3.51 1.72
C ALA A 33 5.18 -4.14 0.43
N PHE A 34 4.84 -3.33 -0.58
CA PHE A 34 4.39 -3.87 -1.87
C PHE A 34 5.51 -4.58 -2.63
N ARG A 35 6.73 -4.05 -2.62
CA ARG A 35 7.89 -4.63 -3.31
C ARG A 35 8.29 -5.99 -2.77
N GLU A 36 8.17 -6.18 -1.45
CA GLU A 36 8.47 -7.45 -0.77
C GLU A 36 7.33 -8.47 -0.84
N SER A 37 6.16 -8.08 -1.36
CA SER A 37 4.98 -8.95 -1.47
C SER A 37 5.09 -9.95 -2.61
N ASN A 38 4.57 -11.17 -2.41
CA ASN A 38 4.67 -12.24 -3.40
C ASN A 38 3.65 -12.05 -4.56
N PRO A 39 4.04 -12.20 -5.85
CA PRO A 39 3.21 -11.84 -7.02
C PRO A 39 2.00 -12.75 -7.30
N GLY A 40 1.67 -13.66 -6.38
CA GLY A 40 0.52 -14.56 -6.51
C GLY A 40 -0.82 -13.83 -6.63
N THR A 41 -1.80 -14.47 -7.27
CA THR A 41 -3.16 -13.96 -7.41
C THR A 41 -4.15 -15.10 -7.17
N ASP A 42 -5.09 -14.88 -6.25
CA ASP A 42 -6.17 -15.82 -5.92
C ASP A 42 -7.47 -15.04 -5.67
N ARG A 43 -8.63 -15.70 -5.79
CA ARG A 43 -9.94 -15.09 -5.55
C ARG A 43 -10.09 -14.54 -4.12
N GLN A 44 -9.50 -15.19 -3.13
CA GLN A 44 -9.49 -14.71 -1.74
C GLN A 44 -8.64 -13.44 -1.59
N LEU A 45 -7.55 -13.34 -2.37
CA LEU A 45 -6.70 -12.15 -2.40
C LEU A 45 -7.43 -10.94 -3.02
N GLN A 46 -8.33 -11.15 -3.99
CA GLN A 46 -9.06 -10.04 -4.62
C GLN A 46 -9.87 -9.20 -3.62
N MET A 47 -10.45 -9.81 -2.58
CA MET A 47 -11.21 -9.07 -1.56
C MET A 47 -10.33 -8.15 -0.73
N ILE A 48 -9.15 -8.63 -0.32
CA ILE A 48 -8.21 -7.80 0.43
C ILE A 48 -7.51 -6.79 -0.47
N GLU A 49 -7.23 -7.13 -1.73
CA GLU A 49 -6.68 -6.22 -2.74
C GLU A 49 -7.64 -5.05 -3.06
N ALA A 50 -8.95 -5.28 -3.07
CA ALA A 50 -9.94 -4.20 -3.16
C ALA A 50 -9.89 -3.25 -1.96
N SER A 51 -9.74 -3.81 -0.75
CA SER A 51 -9.60 -3.03 0.49
C SER A 51 -8.31 -2.22 0.52
N ILE A 52 -7.20 -2.82 0.07
CA ILE A 52 -5.91 -2.14 -0.11
C ILE A 52 -6.07 -1.01 -1.13
N ALA A 53 -6.69 -1.26 -2.28
CA ALA A 53 -6.84 -0.23 -3.32
C ALA A 53 -7.64 0.98 -2.83
N SER A 54 -8.74 0.76 -2.10
CA SER A 54 -9.54 1.84 -1.52
C SER A 54 -8.76 2.62 -0.45
N THR A 55 -8.05 1.93 0.44
CA THR A 55 -7.26 2.57 1.49
C THR A 55 -6.07 3.33 0.90
N PHE A 56 -5.45 2.78 -0.14
CA PHE A 56 -4.32 3.39 -0.84
C PHE A 56 -4.72 4.68 -1.56
N ALA A 57 -5.89 4.71 -2.22
CA ALA A 57 -6.40 5.94 -2.83
C ALA A 57 -6.63 7.05 -1.79
N ALA A 58 -7.16 6.69 -0.60
CA ALA A 58 -7.31 7.64 0.50
C ALA A 58 -5.94 8.13 1.03
N PHE A 59 -4.95 7.23 1.11
CA PHE A 59 -3.59 7.56 1.52
C PHE A 59 -2.90 8.51 0.53
N GLN A 60 -3.03 8.25 -0.77
CA GLN A 60 -2.54 9.15 -1.82
C GLN A 60 -3.11 10.57 -1.66
N HIS A 61 -4.42 10.69 -1.46
CA HIS A 61 -5.06 11.98 -1.23
C HIS A 61 -4.55 12.66 0.05
N ALA A 62 -4.34 11.90 1.13
CA ALA A 62 -3.80 12.43 2.39
C ALA A 62 -2.36 12.96 2.21
N VAL A 63 -1.51 12.24 1.48
CA VAL A 63 -0.15 12.68 1.11
C VAL A 63 -0.18 13.96 0.28
N GLN A 64 -1.05 14.02 -0.75
CA GLN A 64 -1.19 15.19 -1.61
C GLN A 64 -1.70 16.43 -0.87
N THR A 65 -2.57 16.24 0.12
CA THR A 65 -3.11 17.31 0.98
C THR A 65 -2.24 17.59 2.22
N SER A 66 -1.15 16.84 2.41
CA SER A 66 -0.23 16.96 3.56
C SER A 66 -0.94 16.84 4.91
N ASN A 67 -1.97 16.00 5.00
CA ASN A 67 -2.71 15.75 6.24
C ASN A 67 -2.05 14.62 7.04
N GLN A 68 -1.11 14.99 7.91
CA GLN A 68 -0.25 14.04 8.62
C GLN A 68 -1.03 13.04 9.49
N GLU A 69 -2.04 13.47 10.25
CA GLU A 69 -2.83 12.57 11.10
C GLU A 69 -3.53 11.47 10.29
N ILE A 70 -4.02 11.82 9.10
CA ILE A 70 -4.65 10.85 8.19
C ILE A 70 -3.58 9.96 7.53
N ILE A 71 -2.41 10.49 7.21
CA ILE A 71 -1.29 9.72 6.65
C ILE A 71 -0.89 8.61 7.63
N ASP A 72 -0.63 8.94 8.90
CA ASP A 72 -0.20 7.96 9.91
C ASP A 72 -1.27 6.86 10.13
N LEU A 73 -2.54 7.24 10.20
CA LEU A 73 -3.65 6.30 10.35
C LEU A 73 -3.78 5.34 9.15
N LEU A 74 -3.67 5.89 7.94
CA LEU A 74 -3.83 5.11 6.72
C LEU A 74 -2.59 4.26 6.39
N GLU A 75 -1.40 4.72 6.78
CA GLU A 75 -0.15 3.95 6.69
C GLU A 75 -0.25 2.64 7.49
N ASP A 76 -0.57 2.72 8.79
CA ASP A 76 -0.69 1.54 9.66
C ASP A 76 -1.73 0.55 9.13
N ARG A 77 -2.87 1.08 8.68
CA ARG A 77 -3.94 0.27 8.07
C ARG A 77 -3.48 -0.40 6.78
N LEU A 78 -2.76 0.31 5.90
CA LEU A 78 -2.24 -0.26 4.66
C LEU A 78 -1.21 -1.35 4.92
N LEU A 79 -0.24 -1.12 5.81
CA LEU A 79 0.76 -2.12 6.19
C LEU A 79 0.09 -3.38 6.74
N THR A 80 -0.93 -3.22 7.59
CA THR A 80 -1.71 -4.34 8.10
C THR A 80 -2.43 -5.11 7.00
N LEU A 81 -3.07 -4.42 6.05
CA LEU A 81 -3.75 -5.07 4.93
C LEU A 81 -2.77 -5.81 3.99
N ILE A 82 -1.63 -5.20 3.67
CA ILE A 82 -0.58 -5.81 2.83
C ILE A 82 -0.03 -7.07 3.53
N LYS A 83 0.28 -6.97 4.83
CA LYS A 83 0.73 -8.12 5.62
C LYS A 83 -0.30 -9.26 5.64
N ASN A 84 -1.57 -8.93 5.84
CA ASN A 84 -2.65 -9.92 5.82
C ASN A 84 -2.79 -10.57 4.44
N ARG A 85 -2.63 -9.80 3.36
CA ARG A 85 -2.64 -10.31 1.98
C ARG A 85 -1.50 -11.31 1.76
N ASN A 86 -0.30 -10.98 2.22
CA ASN A 86 0.86 -11.86 2.09
C ASN A 86 0.67 -13.15 2.90
N ARG A 87 0.18 -13.04 4.13
CA ARG A 87 -0.12 -14.21 4.97
C ARG A 87 -1.17 -15.12 4.33
N LEU A 88 -2.25 -14.55 3.77
CA LEU A 88 -3.28 -15.32 3.07
C LEU A 88 -2.69 -16.12 1.91
N PHE A 89 -1.72 -15.57 1.21
CA PHE A 89 -1.02 -16.27 0.15
C PHE A 89 -0.18 -17.44 0.69
N GLU A 90 0.58 -17.23 1.78
CA GLU A 90 1.41 -18.29 2.41
C GLU A 90 0.60 -19.45 3.01
N THR A 91 -0.69 -19.28 3.27
CA THR A 91 -1.53 -20.34 3.85
C THR A 91 -2.14 -21.28 2.80
N GLU A 92 -2.01 -20.95 1.52
CA GLU A 92 -2.56 -21.74 0.40
C GLU A 92 -1.49 -22.55 -0.37
N GLU A 93 -0.21 -22.40 -0.02
CA GLU A 93 0.91 -23.26 -0.47
C GLU A 93 1.13 -24.47 0.46
#